data_AF-A0A346PQ45-F1
#
_entry.id   AF-A0A346PQ45-F1
#
_cell.length_a   1.000
_cell.length_b   1.000
_cell.length_c   1.000
_cell.angle_alpha   90.00
_cell.angle_beta   90.00
_cell.angle_gamma   90.00
#
_symmetry.space_group_name_H-M   'P 1'
#
loop_
_entity.id
_entity.type
_entity.pdbx_description
1 polymer ?
#
loop_
_entity_poly.entity_id
_entity_poly.type
_entity_poly.pdbx_seq_one_letter_code
_entity_poly.pdbx_strand_id
1 'polypeptide(L)'
;MLRWSQYRAQTEPLAAIFAVSIFAIALSLYVVAAQPIFPGFSDDSTADRTIDRVWDDIEQHGVFHAYDGADDIDALVDGESVPAGSAVYVVVTAVDGGEEQPVAEAAFPSGYPDDIDPSEPAQIEQYVEDEGVPSGASISTRSIPVAVESQAEIRSGTLEVSVW
;
A
#
# COMPACT_ATOMS: atom_id res chain seq x y z
N MET A 1 43.65 -67.15 2.56
CA MET A 1 43.00 -66.48 1.41
C MET A 1 41.54 -66.25 1.75
N LEU A 2 41.06 -65.00 1.69
CA LEU A 2 39.71 -64.59 1.24
C LEU A 2 39.57 -63.07 1.50
N ARG A 3 39.90 -62.28 0.48
CA ARG A 3 39.62 -60.84 0.40
C ARG A 3 38.15 -60.69 0.02
N TRP A 4 37.31 -60.23 0.94
CA TRP A 4 35.96 -59.81 0.61
C TRP A 4 35.99 -58.34 0.18
N SER A 5 35.75 -58.13 -1.10
CA SER A 5 35.63 -56.81 -1.73
C SER A 5 34.32 -56.15 -1.29
N GLN A 6 34.41 -55.01 -0.60
CA GLN A 6 33.27 -54.15 -0.30
C GLN A 6 32.71 -53.56 -1.60
N TYR A 7 31.65 -54.15 -2.13
CA TYR A 7 30.80 -53.55 -3.17
C TYR A 7 29.66 -52.77 -2.51
N ARG A 8 29.96 -51.58 -1.96
CA ARG A 8 28.98 -50.58 -1.53
C ARG A 8 29.61 -49.20 -1.63
N ALA A 9 29.68 -48.61 -2.82
CA ALA A 9 30.03 -47.18 -3.00
C ALA A 9 29.82 -46.70 -4.45
N GLN A 10 28.75 -47.13 -5.15
CA GLN A 10 28.55 -46.66 -6.54
C GLN A 10 27.09 -46.36 -6.93
N THR A 11 26.19 -46.28 -5.96
CA THR A 11 24.84 -45.73 -6.15
C THR A 11 24.60 -44.46 -5.32
N GLU A 12 25.49 -44.14 -4.38
CA GLU A 12 25.40 -42.96 -3.51
C GLU A 12 25.34 -41.62 -4.27
N PRO A 13 26.18 -41.35 -5.30
CA PRO A 13 26.13 -40.04 -5.95
C PRO A 13 24.89 -39.86 -6.83
N LEU A 14 24.44 -40.90 -7.53
CA LEU A 14 23.26 -40.81 -8.38
C LEU A 14 21.97 -40.70 -7.54
N ALA A 15 21.85 -41.49 -6.48
CA ALA A 15 20.70 -41.42 -5.57
C ALA A 15 20.60 -40.04 -4.90
N ALA A 16 21.74 -39.45 -4.52
CA ALA A 16 21.77 -38.09 -3.96
C ALA A 16 21.30 -37.03 -4.97
N ILE A 17 21.75 -37.11 -6.23
CA ILE A 17 21.32 -36.19 -7.27
C ILE A 17 19.82 -36.30 -7.52
N PHE A 18 19.27 -37.52 -7.58
CA PHE A 18 17.83 -37.73 -7.73
C PHE A 18 17.04 -37.17 -6.55
N ALA A 19 17.51 -37.39 -5.31
CA ALA A 19 16.86 -36.85 -4.12
C ALA A 19 16.83 -35.31 -4.12
N VAL A 20 17.96 -34.66 -4.45
CA VAL A 20 18.04 -33.20 -4.53
C VAL A 20 17.15 -32.66 -5.65
N SER A 21 17.08 -33.35 -6.79
CA SER A 21 16.24 -32.94 -7.92
C SER A 21 14.75 -33.01 -7.60
N ILE A 22 14.31 -34.09 -6.96
CA ILE A 22 12.93 -34.26 -6.49
C ILE A 22 12.60 -33.20 -5.44
N PHE A 23 13.52 -32.94 -4.52
CA PHE A 23 13.33 -31.90 -3.50
C PHE A 23 13.21 -30.51 -4.13
N ALA A 24 14.04 -30.17 -5.11
CA ALA A 24 13.96 -28.89 -5.81
C ALA A 24 12.65 -28.74 -6.60
N ILE A 25 12.20 -29.80 -7.29
CA ILE A 25 10.91 -29.79 -8.00
C ILE A 25 9.75 -29.65 -7.01
N ALA A 26 9.78 -30.39 -5.90
CA ALA A 26 8.77 -30.28 -4.85
C ALA A 26 8.76 -28.88 -4.22
N LEU A 27 9.92 -28.27 -4.03
CA LEU A 27 10.03 -26.90 -3.51
C LEU A 27 9.48 -25.89 -4.52
N SER A 28 9.80 -26.02 -5.81
CA SER A 28 9.26 -25.15 -6.86
C SER A 28 7.75 -25.31 -7.01
N LEU A 29 7.23 -26.54 -6.97
CA LEU A 29 5.80 -26.81 -6.97
C LEU A 29 5.13 -26.30 -5.70
N TYR A 30 5.78 -26.40 -4.55
CA TYR A 30 5.29 -25.84 -3.30
C TYR A 30 5.25 -24.32 -3.36
N VAL A 31 6.29 -23.66 -3.89
CA VAL A 31 6.30 -22.20 -4.08
C VAL A 31 5.18 -21.79 -5.02
N VAL A 32 5.03 -22.43 -6.19
CA VAL A 32 3.96 -22.12 -7.16
C VAL A 32 2.57 -22.42 -6.60
N ALA A 33 2.41 -23.52 -5.84
CA ALA A 33 1.13 -23.89 -5.23
C ALA A 33 0.82 -23.06 -3.96
N ALA A 34 1.84 -22.51 -3.29
CA ALA A 34 1.69 -21.62 -2.14
C ALA A 34 1.57 -20.15 -2.56
N GLN A 35 2.00 -19.76 -3.76
CA GLN A 35 1.76 -18.41 -4.29
C GLN A 35 0.28 -17.99 -4.24
N PRO A 36 -0.71 -18.86 -4.51
CA PRO A 36 -2.12 -18.53 -4.30
C PRO A 36 -2.60 -18.64 -2.83
N ILE A 37 -1.77 -19.13 -1.90
CA ILE A 37 -2.09 -19.27 -0.46
C ILE A 37 -1.42 -18.16 0.37
N PHE A 38 -0.35 -17.56 -0.13
CA PHE A 38 -0.02 -16.20 0.30
C PHE A 38 -1.19 -15.34 -0.15
N PRO A 39 -1.96 -14.74 0.76
CA PRO A 39 -2.84 -13.66 0.38
C PRO A 39 -1.91 -12.58 -0.17
N GLY A 40 -1.74 -12.56 -1.49
CA GLY A 40 -1.66 -11.30 -2.19
C GLY A 40 -2.81 -10.49 -1.63
N PHE A 41 -2.44 -9.43 -0.93
CA PHE A 41 -3.30 -8.32 -0.54
C PHE A 41 -4.41 -8.25 -1.58
N SER A 42 -5.64 -8.63 -1.22
CA SER A 42 -6.76 -8.27 -2.09
C SER A 42 -6.64 -6.77 -2.27
N ASP A 43 -6.74 -6.26 -3.49
CA ASP A 43 -6.49 -4.83 -3.75
C ASP A 43 -7.29 -3.99 -2.75
N ASP A 44 -8.55 -4.35 -2.48
CA ASP A 44 -9.41 -3.79 -1.42
C ASP A 44 -8.72 -3.71 -0.04
N SER A 45 -8.00 -4.75 0.38
CA SER A 45 -7.32 -4.81 1.68
C SER A 45 -6.09 -3.90 1.80
N THR A 46 -5.52 -3.44 0.68
CA THR A 46 -4.39 -2.50 0.72
C THR A 46 -4.92 -1.10 1.00
N ALA A 47 -5.86 -0.60 0.20
CA ALA A 47 -6.46 0.72 0.42
C ALA A 47 -7.18 0.80 1.79
N ASP A 48 -7.88 -0.25 2.21
CA ASP A 48 -8.54 -0.31 3.53
C ASP A 48 -7.56 -0.19 4.70
N ARG A 49 -6.34 -0.73 4.58
CA ARG A 49 -5.32 -0.57 5.61
C ARG A 49 -4.62 0.77 5.53
N THR A 50 -4.40 1.27 4.31
CA THR A 50 -3.75 2.56 4.08
C THR A 50 -4.65 3.69 4.60
N ILE A 51 -5.96 3.65 4.34
CA ILE A 51 -6.89 4.68 4.82
C ILE A 51 -6.94 4.77 6.34
N ASP A 52 -6.85 3.64 7.04
CA ASP A 52 -6.83 3.63 8.51
C ASP A 52 -5.55 4.26 9.07
N ARG A 53 -4.40 4.04 8.42
CA ARG A 53 -3.12 4.64 8.83
C ARG A 53 -3.04 6.11 8.47
N VAL A 54 -3.39 6.47 7.23
CA VAL A 54 -3.47 7.86 6.79
C VAL A 54 -4.41 8.65 7.70
N TRP A 55 -5.56 8.09 8.09
CA TRP A 55 -6.44 8.73 9.05
C TRP A 55 -5.77 8.93 10.42
N ASP A 56 -5.07 7.94 10.95
CA ASP A 56 -4.36 8.04 12.24
C ASP A 56 -3.29 9.15 12.22
N ASP A 57 -2.64 9.36 11.08
CA ASP A 57 -1.60 10.37 10.90
C ASP A 57 -2.16 11.79 10.76
N ILE A 58 -3.20 11.97 9.93
CA ILE A 58 -3.74 13.30 9.63
C ILE A 58 -4.74 13.79 10.68
N GLU A 59 -5.27 12.88 11.50
CA GLU A 59 -6.22 13.20 12.55
C GLU A 59 -5.53 13.96 13.68
N GLN A 60 -6.12 15.09 14.08
CA GLN A 60 -5.72 15.80 15.28
C GLN A 60 -6.94 16.02 16.18
N HIS A 61 -6.99 15.27 17.29
CA HIS A 61 -8.08 15.26 18.26
C HIS A 61 -9.44 14.78 17.70
N GLY A 62 -9.39 13.82 16.79
CA GLY A 62 -10.50 13.15 16.15
C GLY A 62 -11.00 13.87 14.91
N VAL A 63 -10.30 14.90 14.42
CA VAL A 63 -10.75 15.81 13.35
C VAL A 63 -9.60 16.09 12.38
N PHE A 64 -9.88 16.12 11.07
CA PHE A 64 -8.96 16.63 10.07
C PHE A 64 -9.13 18.15 9.93
N HIS A 65 -8.03 18.90 9.91
CA HIS A 65 -8.06 20.37 9.86
C HIS A 65 -7.72 20.84 8.45
N ALA A 66 -8.66 21.50 7.77
CA ALA A 66 -8.52 21.93 6.38
C ALA A 66 -8.65 23.47 6.22
N TYR A 67 -8.34 24.23 7.26
CA TYR A 67 -8.38 25.69 7.25
C TYR A 67 -6.99 26.30 6.99
N ASP A 68 -6.96 27.57 6.59
CA ASP A 68 -5.71 28.29 6.31
C ASP A 68 -4.77 28.30 7.54
N GLY A 69 -3.56 27.76 7.36
CA GLY A 69 -2.56 27.58 8.41
C GLY A 69 -2.63 26.27 9.19
N ALA A 70 -3.51 25.33 8.80
CA ALA A 70 -3.38 23.92 9.19
C ALA A 70 -2.22 23.26 8.41
N ASP A 71 -1.71 22.15 8.94
CA ASP A 71 -0.67 21.36 8.27
C ASP A 71 -1.28 20.59 7.08
N ASP A 72 -0.55 20.57 5.96
CA ASP A 72 -0.94 19.83 4.75
C ASP A 72 -0.79 18.31 4.95
N ILE A 73 -1.53 17.52 4.17
CA ILE A 73 -1.56 16.04 4.30
C ILE A 73 -0.15 15.43 4.12
N ASP A 74 0.63 15.95 3.18
CA ASP A 74 1.99 15.49 2.88
C ASP A 74 2.98 15.71 4.04
N ALA A 75 2.74 16.73 4.87
CA ALA A 75 3.55 17.01 6.06
C ALA A 75 3.14 16.14 7.26
N LEU A 76 1.91 15.63 7.29
CA LEU A 76 1.35 14.87 8.41
C LEU A 76 1.53 13.36 8.24
N VAL A 77 1.41 12.83 7.02
CA VAL A 77 1.47 11.40 6.74
C VAL A 77 2.91 10.88 6.88
N ASP A 78 3.09 9.85 7.70
CA ASP A 78 4.36 9.15 7.84
C ASP A 78 4.57 8.20 6.65
N GLY A 79 5.82 8.00 6.26
CA GLY A 79 6.18 7.01 5.25
C GLY A 79 5.79 5.59 5.59
N GLU A 80 5.79 5.22 6.86
CA GLU A 80 5.36 3.89 7.29
C GLU A 80 3.86 3.65 7.07
N SER A 81 3.07 4.71 6.93
CA SER A 81 1.63 4.64 6.68
C SER A 81 1.29 4.30 5.24
N VAL A 82 2.20 4.61 4.31
CA VAL A 82 2.03 4.37 2.88
C VAL A 82 2.63 3.01 2.49
N PRO A 83 1.93 2.17 1.70
CA PRO A 83 2.46 0.90 1.24
C PRO A 83 3.69 1.08 0.32
N ALA A 84 4.78 0.40 0.67
CA ALA A 84 6.01 0.38 -0.12
C ALA A 84 5.78 -0.11 -1.55
N GLY A 85 6.30 0.63 -2.52
CA GLY A 85 6.26 0.25 -3.94
C GLY A 85 4.92 0.51 -4.66
N SER A 86 4.00 1.23 -4.02
CA SER A 86 2.74 1.68 -4.62
C SER A 86 2.67 3.20 -4.66
N ALA A 87 1.94 3.72 -5.65
CA ALA A 87 1.51 5.10 -5.67
C ALA A 87 0.22 5.23 -4.83
N VAL A 88 0.17 6.25 -3.98
CA VAL A 88 -1.01 6.54 -3.18
C VAL A 88 -1.48 7.95 -3.45
N TYR A 89 -2.78 8.09 -3.67
CA TYR A 89 -3.46 9.36 -3.82
C TYR A 89 -4.52 9.50 -2.73
N VAL A 90 -4.48 10.61 -2.01
CA VAL A 90 -5.38 10.91 -0.89
C VAL A 90 -6.18 12.15 -1.24
N VAL A 91 -7.49 12.06 -1.08
CA VAL A 91 -8.40 13.20 -1.22
C VAL A 91 -9.26 13.29 0.02
N VAL A 92 -9.35 14.49 0.59
CA VAL A 92 -10.34 14.80 1.61
C VAL A 92 -11.36 15.76 1.02
N THR A 93 -12.62 15.36 1.09
CA THR A 93 -13.75 16.23 0.74
C THR A 93 -14.49 16.65 2.00
N ALA A 94 -15.11 17.83 1.96
CA ALA A 94 -16.04 18.30 2.98
C ALA A 94 -17.37 18.70 2.33
N VAL A 95 -18.46 18.50 3.05
CA VAL A 95 -19.78 18.98 2.63
C VAL A 95 -19.87 20.48 2.95
N ASP A 96 -19.89 21.31 1.92
CA ASP A 96 -20.17 22.75 2.02
C ASP A 96 -21.44 23.09 1.24
N GLY A 97 -22.37 23.83 1.84
CA GLY A 97 -23.62 24.20 1.19
C GLY A 97 -24.52 23.02 0.75
N GLY A 98 -24.21 21.79 1.15
CA GLY A 98 -24.89 20.56 0.72
C GLY A 98 -24.24 19.85 -0.47
N GLU A 99 -23.07 20.31 -0.92
CA GLU A 99 -22.27 19.72 -1.99
C GLU A 99 -20.93 19.24 -1.42
N GLU A 100 -20.44 18.08 -1.88
CA GLU A 100 -19.10 17.60 -1.53
C GLU A 100 -18.06 18.34 -2.39
N GLN A 101 -17.07 18.94 -1.74
CA GLN A 101 -15.97 19.64 -2.40
C GLN A 101 -14.62 19.16 -1.85
N PRO A 102 -13.60 18.97 -2.70
CA PRO A 102 -12.25 18.67 -2.24
C PRO A 102 -11.72 19.85 -1.43
N VAL A 103 -11.17 19.57 -0.26
CA VAL A 103 -10.56 20.56 0.64
C VAL A 103 -9.07 20.34 0.87
N ALA A 104 -8.59 19.12 0.63
CA ALA A 104 -7.17 18.78 0.67
C ALA A 104 -6.90 17.55 -0.19
N GLU A 105 -5.76 17.53 -0.86
CA GLU A 105 -5.32 16.44 -1.73
C GLU A 105 -3.81 16.25 -1.55
N ALA A 106 -3.32 15.01 -1.66
CA ALA A 106 -1.90 14.72 -1.63
C ALA A 106 -1.57 13.42 -2.37
N ALA A 107 -0.41 13.41 -3.03
CA ALA A 107 0.14 12.22 -3.67
C ALA A 107 1.44 11.74 -3.00
N PHE A 108 1.57 10.43 -2.87
CA PHE A 108 2.74 9.76 -2.32
C PHE A 108 3.30 8.77 -3.34
N PRO A 109 4.33 9.15 -4.10
CA PRO A 109 5.07 8.24 -4.97
C PRO A 109 5.80 7.14 -4.19
N SER A 110 5.62 5.89 -4.59
CA SER A 110 6.44 4.77 -4.12
C SER A 110 6.60 4.64 -2.60
N GLY A 111 5.55 4.87 -1.82
CA GLY A 111 5.45 4.46 -0.41
C GLY A 111 6.45 5.02 0.61
N TYR A 112 7.36 5.93 0.26
CA TYR A 112 8.34 6.50 1.19
C TYR A 112 8.56 8.00 0.95
N PRO A 113 7.98 8.92 1.73
CA PRO A 113 8.04 10.37 1.56
C PRO A 113 9.46 10.94 1.64
N ASP A 114 10.37 10.30 2.37
CA ASP A 114 11.73 10.79 2.59
C ASP A 114 12.68 10.61 1.39
N ASP A 115 12.33 9.75 0.43
CA ASP A 115 13.17 9.40 -0.73
C ASP A 115 12.60 9.91 -2.08
N ILE A 116 11.57 10.76 -2.03
CA ILE A 116 10.80 11.18 -3.22
C ILE A 116 11.39 12.45 -3.84
N ASP A 117 11.53 12.46 -5.17
CA ASP A 117 11.76 13.71 -5.88
C ASP A 117 10.48 14.57 -5.84
N PRO A 118 10.52 15.85 -5.41
CA PRO A 118 9.33 16.70 -5.28
C PRO A 118 8.50 16.84 -6.57
N SER A 119 9.06 16.50 -7.73
CA SER A 119 8.33 16.46 -9.00
C SER A 119 7.47 15.21 -9.19
N GLU A 120 7.70 14.13 -8.44
CA GLU A 120 6.93 12.88 -8.55
C GLU A 120 5.50 12.98 -7.98
N PRO A 121 5.24 13.59 -6.81
CA PRO A 121 3.88 13.82 -6.32
C PRO A 121 3.05 14.62 -7.33
N ALA A 122 3.62 15.73 -7.83
CA ALA A 122 2.96 16.60 -8.80
C ALA A 122 2.65 15.88 -10.13
N GLN A 123 3.46 14.90 -10.53
CA GLN A 123 3.17 14.07 -11.72
C GLN A 123 1.98 13.14 -11.49
N ILE A 124 1.82 12.59 -10.29
CA ILE A 124 0.66 11.78 -9.92
C ILE A 124 -0.60 12.64 -9.87
N GLU A 125 -0.54 13.80 -9.21
CA GLU A 125 -1.65 14.76 -9.14
C GLU A 125 -2.11 15.17 -10.54
N GLN A 126 -1.15 15.57 -11.40
CA GLN A 126 -1.44 15.92 -12.78
C GLN A 126 -2.04 14.74 -13.56
N TYR A 127 -1.52 13.53 -13.37
CA TYR A 127 -2.08 12.33 -14.01
C TYR A 127 -3.53 12.10 -13.58
N VAL A 128 -3.84 12.22 -12.28
CA VAL A 128 -5.20 12.06 -11.76
C VAL A 128 -6.12 13.17 -12.27
N GLU A 129 -5.65 14.41 -12.40
CA GLU A 129 -6.43 15.51 -12.97
C GLU A 129 -6.74 15.27 -14.46
N ASP A 130 -5.76 14.80 -15.24
CA ASP A 130 -5.87 14.61 -16.69
C ASP A 130 -6.62 13.32 -17.09
N GLU A 131 -6.32 12.20 -16.41
CA GLU A 131 -6.81 10.85 -16.77
C GLU A 131 -7.74 10.24 -15.71
N GLY A 132 -7.78 10.79 -14.50
CA GLY A 132 -8.47 10.18 -13.36
C GLY A 132 -7.63 9.09 -12.67
N VAL A 133 -8.14 8.60 -11.53
CA VAL A 133 -7.55 7.46 -10.83
C VAL A 133 -7.56 6.23 -11.76
N PRO A 134 -6.45 5.47 -11.87
CA PRO A 134 -6.39 4.28 -12.71
C PRO A 134 -7.52 3.29 -12.38
N SER A 135 -8.16 2.72 -13.41
CA SER A 135 -9.24 1.74 -13.22
C SER A 135 -8.86 0.44 -12.48
N GLY A 136 -7.56 0.17 -12.32
CA GLY A 136 -7.03 -0.94 -11.53
C GLY A 136 -6.61 -0.55 -10.11
N ALA A 137 -6.79 0.72 -9.71
CA ALA A 137 -6.48 1.17 -8.37
C ALA A 137 -7.45 0.56 -7.35
N SER A 138 -6.92 0.21 -6.19
CA SER A 138 -7.76 -0.04 -5.03
C SER A 138 -8.20 1.28 -4.42
N ILE A 139 -9.48 1.42 -4.11
CA ILE A 139 -10.07 2.63 -3.55
C ILE A 139 -10.78 2.27 -2.25
N SER A 140 -10.47 3.00 -1.19
CA SER A 140 -11.21 2.94 0.07
C SER A 140 -11.69 4.33 0.48
N THR A 141 -12.86 4.39 1.10
CA THR A 141 -13.51 5.65 1.50
C THR A 141 -13.97 5.56 2.94
N ARG A 142 -13.79 6.62 3.71
CA ARG A 142 -14.19 6.71 5.12
C ARG A 142 -14.82 8.07 5.41
N SER A 143 -15.95 8.06 6.11
CA SER A 143 -16.54 9.30 6.64
C SER A 143 -15.70 9.83 7.79
N ILE A 144 -15.31 11.10 7.71
CA ILE A 144 -14.46 11.77 8.70
C ILE A 144 -15.03 13.15 9.06
N PRO A 145 -14.83 13.63 10.30
CA PRO A 145 -15.10 15.00 10.66
C PRO A 145 -13.97 15.91 10.14
N VAL A 146 -14.35 17.01 9.48
CA VAL A 146 -13.43 17.97 8.88
C VAL A 146 -13.69 19.35 9.44
N ALA A 147 -12.68 20.00 10.02
CA ALA A 147 -12.73 21.39 10.42
C ALA A 147 -12.42 22.29 9.23
N VAL A 148 -13.43 23.03 8.76
CA VAL A 148 -13.33 23.91 7.58
C VAL A 148 -13.40 25.36 8.07
N GLU A 149 -12.57 26.25 7.53
CA GLU A 149 -12.47 27.68 7.89
C GLU A 149 -11.94 27.98 9.31
N SER A 150 -12.25 27.16 10.32
CA SER A 150 -11.72 27.28 11.68
C SER A 150 -11.83 25.97 12.48
N GLN A 151 -11.07 25.87 13.58
CA GLN A 151 -11.13 24.72 14.51
C GLN A 151 -12.51 24.47 15.15
N ALA A 152 -13.39 25.48 15.17
CA ALA A 152 -14.71 25.39 15.79
C ALA A 152 -15.80 24.95 14.81
N GLU A 153 -15.52 24.96 13.51
CA GLU A 153 -16.47 24.67 12.45
C GLU A 153 -16.20 23.29 11.86
N ILE A 154 -16.87 22.29 12.43
CA ILE A 154 -16.72 20.89 12.01
C ILE A 154 -17.88 20.52 11.09
N ARG A 155 -17.53 20.04 9.90
CA ARG A 155 -18.43 19.54 8.86
C ARG A 155 -18.21 18.04 8.66
N SER A 156 -19.20 17.38 8.05
CA SER A 156 -19.01 16.01 7.58
C SER A 156 -18.15 16.04 6.32
N GLY A 157 -17.19 15.13 6.25
CA GLY A 157 -16.36 14.94 5.08
C GLY A 157 -16.10 13.47 4.79
N THR A 158 -15.39 13.25 3.69
CA THR A 158 -15.01 11.92 3.21
C THR A 158 -13.51 11.93 2.94
N LEU A 159 -12.81 10.97 3.53
CA LEU A 159 -11.44 10.61 3.18
C LEU A 159 -11.52 9.51 2.13
N GLU A 160 -10.89 9.73 0.99
CA GLU A 160 -10.69 8.74 -0.06
C GLU A 160 -9.21 8.46 -0.22
N VAL A 161 -8.86 7.17 -0.30
CA VAL A 161 -7.49 6.73 -0.54
C VAL A 161 -7.49 5.77 -1.72
N SER A 162 -6.71 6.11 -2.73
CA SER A 162 -6.50 5.31 -3.93
C SER A 162 -5.06 4.78 -3.97
N VAL A 163 -4.87 3.49 -4.25
CA VAL A 163 -3.57 2.80 -4.26
C VAL A 163 -3.39 2.00 -5.54
N TRP A 164 -2.27 2.16 -6.24
CA TRP A 164 -1.92 1.39 -7.45
C TRP A 164 -0.42 1.16 -7.67
#